data_AF-A0A1F9TZK6-F1
#
_entry.id   AF-A0A1F9TZK6-F1
#
_cell.length_a   1.000
_cell.length_b   1.000
_cell.length_c   1.000
_cell.angle_alpha   90.00
_cell.angle_beta   90.00
_cell.angle_gamma   90.00
#
_symmetry.space_group_name_H-M   'P 1'
#
loop_
_entity.id
_entity.type
_entity.pdbx_description
1 polymer ?
#
loop_
_entity_poly.entity_id
_entity_poly.type
_entity_poly.pdbx_seq_one_letter_code
_entity_poly.pdbx_strand_id
1 'polypeptide(L)'
;MAARYAFFCGSYFALVQFGFFFVLEANLSSAGLTYLAVTCSWLLGSFFGLRLEKRKAGSFEAVLGLGSALAFYAVALAVKLFPFDNSFLWLYSILTACGGLYAGTFFNANGTRFKRVKDIFFWENNGFICGILGTFLGVSFLGIGFLYAAPGLAAGLLLVIKKRLRSEEEREEDFRGLLDRFSTKI
;
A
#
# COMPACT_ATOMS: atom_id res chain seq x y z
N MET A 1 9.75 6.55 14.26
CA MET A 1 8.74 5.60 13.73
C MET A 1 8.50 5.67 12.21
N ALA A 2 8.66 6.83 11.56
CA ALA A 2 8.41 7.01 10.12
C ALA A 2 9.12 5.96 9.21
N ALA A 3 10.40 5.66 9.46
CA ALA A 3 11.14 4.64 8.70
C ALA A 3 10.51 3.24 8.77
N ARG A 4 10.05 2.82 9.96
CA ARG A 4 9.37 1.54 10.14
C ARG A 4 8.06 1.53 9.37
N TYR A 5 7.28 2.60 9.47
CA TYR A 5 6.04 2.73 8.72
C TYR A 5 6.27 2.64 7.20
N ALA A 6 7.28 3.33 6.67
CA ALA A 6 7.65 3.24 5.26
C ALA A 6 8.03 1.80 4.83
N PHE A 7 8.82 1.10 5.65
CA PHE A 7 9.18 -0.30 5.40
C PHE A 7 7.94 -1.22 5.36
N PHE A 8 7.03 -1.10 6.32
CA PHE A 8 5.80 -1.91 6.32
C PHE A 8 4.86 -1.54 5.18
N CYS A 9 4.78 -0.26 4.79
CA CYS A 9 4.02 0.17 3.60
C CYS A 9 4.58 -0.46 2.34
N GLY A 10 5.91 -0.44 2.13
CA GLY A 10 6.53 -1.10 0.99
C GLY A 10 6.25 -2.60 0.95
N SER A 11 6.38 -3.27 2.10
CA SER A 11 6.06 -4.70 2.23
C SER A 11 4.62 -5.00 1.86
N TYR A 12 3.70 -4.14 2.30
CA TYR A 12 2.28 -4.23 1.96
C TYR A 12 2.01 -3.98 0.47
N PHE A 13 2.63 -2.96 -0.14
CA PHE A 13 2.47 -2.66 -1.55
C PHE A 13 2.88 -3.84 -2.43
N ALA A 14 4.05 -4.43 -2.16
CA ALA A 14 4.48 -5.63 -2.85
C ALA A 14 3.46 -6.77 -2.61
N LEU A 15 3.01 -6.94 -1.37
CA LEU A 15 2.07 -8.01 -1.05
C LEU A 15 0.76 -7.92 -1.83
N VAL A 16 0.17 -6.72 -1.92
CA VAL A 16 -1.07 -6.49 -2.66
C VAL A 16 -0.83 -6.55 -4.17
N GLN A 17 0.23 -5.91 -4.68
CA GLN A 17 0.53 -5.88 -6.12
C GLN A 17 0.79 -7.29 -6.67
N PHE A 18 1.63 -8.08 -5.98
CA PHE A 18 1.88 -9.46 -6.36
C PHE A 18 0.68 -10.35 -6.05
N GLY A 19 -0.13 -10.02 -5.04
CA GLY A 19 -1.43 -10.65 -4.81
C GLY A 19 -2.34 -10.53 -6.03
N PHE A 20 -2.53 -9.31 -6.57
CA PHE A 20 -3.28 -9.10 -7.81
C PHE A 20 -2.71 -9.93 -8.95
N PHE A 21 -1.38 -9.90 -9.14
CA PHE A 21 -0.71 -10.68 -10.17
C PHE A 21 -1.01 -12.17 -10.05
N PHE A 22 -0.78 -12.80 -8.90
CA PHE A 22 -1.01 -14.24 -8.72
C PHE A 22 -2.48 -14.65 -8.89
N VAL A 23 -3.43 -13.83 -8.41
CA VAL A 23 -4.87 -14.11 -8.58
C VAL A 23 -5.26 -14.07 -10.05
N LEU A 24 -4.86 -13.02 -10.75
CA LEU A 24 -5.19 -12.85 -12.15
C LEU A 24 -4.47 -13.88 -13.01
N GLU A 25 -3.20 -14.18 -12.71
CA GLU A 25 -2.41 -15.16 -13.42
C GLU A 25 -3.00 -16.57 -13.33
N ALA A 26 -3.49 -16.95 -12.16
CA ALA A 26 -4.15 -18.24 -11.98
C ALA A 26 -5.48 -18.37 -12.74
N ASN A 27 -6.06 -17.26 -13.20
CA ASN A 27 -7.41 -17.22 -13.78
C ASN A 27 -7.47 -16.58 -15.17
N LEU A 28 -6.37 -16.13 -15.75
CA LEU A 28 -6.28 -15.55 -17.09
C LEU A 28 -5.24 -16.31 -17.92
N SER A 29 -5.48 -16.41 -19.23
CA SER A 29 -4.68 -17.29 -20.11
C SER A 29 -3.33 -16.72 -20.57
N SER A 30 -2.95 -15.49 -20.19
CA SER A 30 -1.75 -14.82 -20.73
C SER A 30 -0.90 -14.14 -19.65
N ALA A 31 0.23 -14.78 -19.32
CA ALA A 31 1.17 -14.31 -18.31
C ALA A 31 1.70 -12.89 -18.54
N GLY A 32 2.17 -12.64 -19.76
CA GLY A 32 2.74 -11.36 -20.14
C GLY A 32 1.72 -10.23 -20.08
N LEU A 33 0.48 -10.50 -20.52
CA LEU A 33 -0.59 -9.50 -20.50
C LEU A 33 -1.04 -9.19 -19.07
N THR A 34 -1.20 -10.21 -18.22
CA THR A 34 -1.54 -10.03 -16.80
C THR A 34 -0.51 -9.17 -16.08
N TYR A 35 0.78 -9.51 -16.23
CA TYR A 35 1.86 -8.74 -15.63
C TYR A 35 1.85 -7.28 -16.09
N LEU A 36 1.72 -7.05 -17.40
CA LEU A 36 1.68 -5.71 -17.98
C LEU A 36 0.46 -4.93 -17.47
N ALA A 37 -0.72 -5.55 -17.45
CA ALA A 37 -1.96 -4.92 -17.00
C ALA A 37 -1.86 -4.52 -15.52
N VAL A 38 -1.39 -5.41 -14.65
CA VAL A 38 -1.22 -5.12 -13.22
C VAL A 38 -0.21 -4.00 -13.02
N THR A 39 0.95 -4.10 -13.66
CA THR A 39 2.04 -3.12 -13.49
C THR A 39 1.63 -1.75 -14.01
N CYS A 40 1.11 -1.64 -15.24
CA CYS A 40 0.67 -0.37 -15.81
C CYS A 40 -0.46 0.25 -15.01
N SER A 41 -1.45 -0.54 -14.60
CA SER A 41 -2.57 -0.05 -13.78
C SER A 41 -2.10 0.45 -12.43
N TRP A 42 -1.21 -0.28 -11.77
CA TRP A 42 -0.61 0.13 -10.50
C TRP A 42 0.16 1.44 -10.62
N LEU A 43 0.96 1.59 -11.68
CA LEU A 43 1.72 2.81 -11.95
C LEU A 43 0.80 4.00 -12.24
N LEU A 44 -0.25 3.79 -13.04
CA LEU A 44 -1.28 4.81 -13.30
C LEU A 44 -1.95 5.26 -12.00
N GLY A 45 -2.38 4.31 -11.16
CA GLY A 45 -2.92 4.60 -9.84
C GLY A 45 -1.96 5.41 -8.98
N SER A 46 -0.70 4.97 -8.89
CA SER A 46 0.35 5.63 -8.11
C SER A 46 0.59 7.06 -8.59
N PHE A 47 0.58 7.28 -9.90
CA PHE A 47 0.71 8.60 -10.48
C PHE A 47 -0.43 9.55 -10.08
N PHE A 48 -1.68 9.07 -10.08
CA PHE A 48 -2.81 9.87 -9.59
C PHE A 48 -2.72 10.13 -8.08
N GLY A 49 -2.23 9.16 -7.29
CA GLY A 49 -2.08 9.30 -5.83
C GLY A 49 -1.06 10.38 -5.45
N LEU A 50 0.01 10.51 -6.23
CA LEU A 50 1.02 11.56 -6.07
C LEU A 50 0.46 12.97 -6.31
N ARG A 51 -0.63 13.09 -7.08
CA ARG A 51 -1.24 14.36 -7.48
C ARG A 51 -2.36 14.81 -6.55
N LEU A 52 -2.72 14.03 -5.54
CA LEU A 52 -3.71 14.45 -4.55
C LEU A 52 -3.21 15.66 -3.76
N GLU A 53 -4.11 16.51 -3.30
CA GLU A 53 -3.73 17.59 -2.38
C GLU A 53 -3.14 16.99 -1.09
N LYS A 54 -1.99 17.48 -0.62
CA LYS A 54 -1.29 16.94 0.56
C LYS A 54 -2.18 16.76 1.80
N ARG A 55 -3.05 17.73 2.07
CA ARG A 55 -4.00 17.66 3.21
C ARG A 55 -4.99 16.50 3.06
N LYS A 56 -5.51 16.30 1.84
CA LYS A 56 -6.39 15.17 1.52
C LYS A 56 -5.61 13.86 1.60
N ALA A 57 -4.39 13.82 1.08
CA ALA A 57 -3.54 12.63 1.09
C ALA A 57 -3.36 12.05 2.50
N GLY A 58 -3.06 12.87 3.51
CA GLY A 58 -2.89 12.41 4.89
C GLY A 58 -4.16 11.77 5.50
N SER A 59 -5.32 12.40 5.27
CA SER A 59 -6.61 11.90 5.77
C SER A 59 -7.07 10.63 5.05
N PHE A 60 -6.89 10.56 3.73
CA PHE A 60 -7.33 9.44 2.91
C PHE A 60 -6.40 8.23 2.97
N GLU A 61 -5.13 8.40 3.34
CA GLU A 61 -4.14 7.32 3.29
C GLU A 61 -4.58 6.06 4.07
N ALA A 62 -5.24 6.19 5.23
CA ALA A 62 -5.75 5.02 5.97
C ALA A 62 -6.91 4.32 5.24
N VAL A 63 -7.81 5.12 4.64
CA VAL A 63 -8.94 4.63 3.86
C VAL A 63 -8.45 3.94 2.59
N LEU A 64 -7.43 4.49 1.92
CA LEU A 64 -6.82 3.90 0.72
C LEU A 64 -6.05 2.61 1.05
N GLY A 65 -5.43 2.53 2.23
CA GLY A 65 -4.87 1.28 2.74
C GLY A 65 -5.92 0.16 2.77
N LEU A 66 -7.03 0.38 3.46
CA LEU A 66 -8.15 -0.56 3.48
C LEU A 66 -8.77 -0.78 2.09
N GLY A 67 -8.95 0.29 1.33
CA GLY A 67 -9.54 0.28 0.00
C GLY A 67 -8.73 -0.56 -0.99
N SER A 68 -7.39 -0.54 -0.89
CA SER A 68 -6.53 -1.38 -1.73
C SER A 68 -6.68 -2.87 -1.42
N ALA A 69 -6.83 -3.26 -0.14
CA ALA A 69 -7.14 -4.64 0.24
C ALA A 69 -8.54 -5.04 -0.24
N LEU A 70 -9.54 -4.16 -0.09
CA LEU A 70 -10.89 -4.40 -0.60
C LEU A 70 -10.92 -4.55 -2.13
N ALA A 71 -10.14 -3.74 -2.86
CA ALA A 71 -10.01 -3.86 -4.30
C ALA A 71 -9.39 -5.21 -4.70
N PHE A 72 -8.39 -5.69 -3.95
CA PHE A 72 -7.86 -7.04 -4.11
C PHE A 72 -8.94 -8.11 -3.88
N TYR A 73 -9.72 -8.01 -2.80
CA TYR A 73 -10.79 -8.97 -2.53
C TYR A 73 -11.91 -8.92 -3.58
N ALA A 74 -12.20 -7.75 -4.13
CA ALA A 74 -13.15 -7.60 -5.22
C ALA A 74 -12.65 -8.31 -6.50
N VAL A 75 -11.36 -8.18 -6.85
CA VAL A 75 -10.76 -8.94 -7.96
C VAL A 75 -10.79 -10.43 -7.68
N ALA A 76 -10.36 -10.86 -6.49
CA ALA A 76 -10.38 -12.26 -6.07
C ALA A 76 -11.78 -12.90 -6.15
N LEU A 77 -12.82 -12.16 -5.75
CA LEU A 77 -14.20 -12.60 -5.87
C LEU A 77 -14.65 -12.63 -7.34
N ALA A 78 -14.35 -11.59 -8.11
CA ALA A 78 -14.75 -11.49 -9.51
C ALA A 78 -14.17 -12.62 -10.37
N VAL A 79 -12.88 -12.94 -10.24
CA VAL A 79 -12.27 -14.05 -10.99
C VAL A 79 -12.81 -15.42 -10.56
N LYS A 80 -13.31 -15.55 -9.32
CA LYS A 80 -13.96 -16.78 -8.85
C LYS A 80 -15.36 -16.93 -9.43
N LEU A 81 -16.08 -15.82 -9.63
CA LEU A 81 -17.42 -15.82 -10.24
C LEU A 81 -17.38 -15.95 -11.77
N PHE A 82 -16.36 -15.37 -12.40
CA PHE A 82 -16.17 -15.33 -13.85
C PHE A 82 -14.76 -15.79 -14.23
N PRO A 83 -14.43 -17.09 -14.03
CA PRO A 83 -13.09 -17.61 -14.31
C PRO A 83 -12.79 -17.61 -15.82
N PHE A 84 -11.55 -17.27 -16.19
CA PHE A 84 -11.05 -17.25 -17.57
C PHE A 84 -11.73 -16.25 -18.53
N ASP A 85 -12.55 -15.33 -18.00
CA ASP A 85 -13.17 -14.27 -18.80
C ASP A 85 -12.31 -13.01 -18.87
N ASN A 86 -11.62 -12.83 -20.00
CA ASN A 86 -10.78 -11.66 -20.27
C ASN A 86 -11.60 -10.36 -20.46
N SER A 87 -12.92 -10.43 -20.64
CA SER A 87 -13.78 -9.26 -20.84
C SER A 87 -13.80 -8.33 -19.62
N PHE A 88 -13.45 -8.84 -18.44
CA PHE A 88 -13.36 -8.08 -17.19
C PHE A 88 -11.97 -7.47 -16.94
N LEU A 89 -11.00 -7.62 -17.85
CA LEU A 89 -9.64 -7.11 -17.67
C LEU A 89 -9.60 -5.60 -17.38
N TRP A 90 -10.48 -4.82 -17.98
CA TRP A 90 -10.61 -3.38 -17.71
C TRP A 90 -11.01 -3.12 -16.25
N LEU A 91 -11.92 -3.91 -15.69
CA LEU A 91 -12.37 -3.79 -14.31
C LEU A 91 -11.23 -4.16 -13.34
N TYR A 92 -10.52 -5.26 -13.62
CA TYR A 92 -9.36 -5.67 -12.84
C TYR A 92 -8.25 -4.60 -12.87
N SER A 93 -8.07 -3.95 -14.02
CA SER A 93 -7.14 -2.83 -14.19
C SER A 93 -7.54 -1.63 -13.33
N ILE A 94 -8.82 -1.25 -13.34
CA ILE A 94 -9.32 -0.16 -12.47
C ILE A 94 -9.10 -0.48 -10.99
N LEU A 95 -9.46 -1.69 -10.54
CA LEU A 95 -9.29 -2.10 -9.15
C LEU A 95 -7.80 -2.16 -8.74
N THR A 96 -6.93 -2.62 -9.64
CA THR A 96 -5.49 -2.60 -9.42
C THR A 96 -4.95 -1.17 -9.35
N ALA A 97 -5.46 -0.26 -10.19
CA ALA A 97 -5.13 1.16 -10.13
C ALA A 97 -5.60 1.81 -8.82
N CYS A 98 -6.75 1.41 -8.26
CA CYS A 98 -7.16 1.82 -6.92
C CYS A 98 -6.16 1.34 -5.85
N GLY A 99 -5.55 0.16 -6.03
CA GLY A 99 -4.44 -0.32 -5.20
C GLY A 99 -3.21 0.59 -5.31
N GLY A 100 -2.78 0.89 -6.53
CA GLY A 100 -1.66 1.80 -6.80
C GLY A 100 -1.90 3.23 -6.28
N LEU A 101 -3.15 3.70 -6.27
CA LEU A 101 -3.53 5.02 -5.75
C LEU A 101 -3.08 5.19 -4.29
N TYR A 102 -3.12 4.13 -3.49
CA TYR A 102 -2.60 4.15 -2.14
C TYR A 102 -1.08 4.37 -2.11
N ALA A 103 -0.32 3.63 -2.92
CA ALA A 103 1.14 3.76 -2.99
C ALA A 103 1.57 5.19 -3.36
N GLY A 104 0.94 5.79 -4.36
CA GLY A 104 1.19 7.19 -4.71
C GLY A 104 0.85 8.17 -3.59
N THR A 105 -0.31 7.96 -2.95
CA THR A 105 -0.78 8.82 -1.86
C THR A 105 0.15 8.75 -0.65
N PHE A 106 0.71 7.57 -0.35
CA PHE A 106 1.68 7.37 0.72
C PHE A 106 2.90 8.29 0.54
N PHE A 107 3.53 8.30 -0.64
CA PHE A 107 4.71 9.16 -0.89
C PHE A 107 4.37 10.65 -0.76
N ASN A 108 3.20 11.05 -1.26
CA ASN A 108 2.74 12.44 -1.16
C ASN A 108 2.45 12.87 0.28
N ALA A 109 1.79 12.02 1.07
CA ALA A 109 1.44 12.29 2.47
C ALA A 109 2.65 12.25 3.42
N ASN A 110 3.63 11.36 3.15
CA ASN A 110 4.73 11.09 4.07
C ASN A 110 6.06 11.73 3.64
N GLY A 111 6.16 12.30 2.44
CA GLY A 111 7.43 12.82 1.91
C GLY A 111 8.10 13.88 2.80
N THR A 112 7.32 14.67 3.54
CA THR A 112 7.84 15.70 4.46
C THR A 112 8.30 15.16 5.81
N ARG A 113 7.99 13.89 6.14
CA ARG A 113 8.43 13.24 7.39
C ARG A 113 9.90 12.81 7.36
N PHE A 114 10.53 12.86 6.19
CA PHE A 114 11.92 12.47 6.00
C PHE A 114 12.75 13.69 5.57
N LYS A 115 13.99 13.78 6.05
CA LYS A 115 14.90 14.87 5.71
C LYS A 115 15.23 14.91 4.21
N ARG A 116 15.30 13.75 3.57
CA ARG A 116 15.61 13.62 2.14
C ARG A 116 14.66 12.63 1.49
N VAL A 117 14.30 12.90 0.25
CA VAL A 117 13.42 12.04 -0.57
C VAL A 117 14.00 10.62 -0.70
N LYS A 118 15.32 10.48 -0.85
CA LYS A 118 15.95 9.15 -0.92
C LYS A 118 15.74 8.29 0.32
N ASP A 119 15.53 8.90 1.49
CA ASP A 119 15.42 8.16 2.75
C ASP A 119 14.06 7.43 2.82
N ILE A 120 12.96 8.04 2.36
CA ILE A 120 11.66 7.37 2.29
C ILE A 120 11.68 6.22 1.27
N PHE A 121 12.26 6.44 0.09
CA PHE A 121 12.42 5.40 -0.93
C PHE A 121 13.31 4.26 -0.46
N PHE A 122 14.36 4.53 0.32
CA PHE A 122 15.23 3.48 0.84
C PHE A 122 14.44 2.50 1.72
N TRP A 123 13.70 3.00 2.71
CA TRP A 123 12.94 2.13 3.62
C TRP A 123 11.78 1.43 2.93
N GLU A 124 11.04 2.16 2.09
CA GLU A 124 9.92 1.60 1.34
C GLU A 124 10.40 0.52 0.36
N ASN A 125 11.46 0.74 -0.44
CA ASN A 125 11.97 -0.26 -1.37
C ASN A 125 12.50 -1.52 -0.67
N ASN A 126 13.21 -1.39 0.46
CA ASN A 126 13.64 -2.55 1.23
C ASN A 126 12.42 -3.35 1.74
N GLY A 127 11.40 -2.63 2.21
CA GLY A 127 10.11 -3.22 2.54
C GLY A 127 9.49 -3.95 1.35
N PHE A 128 9.45 -3.30 0.19
CA PHE A 128 8.89 -3.85 -1.04
C PHE A 128 9.59 -5.15 -1.43
N ILE A 129 10.93 -5.18 -1.45
CA ILE A 129 11.71 -6.41 -1.71
C ILE A 129 11.36 -7.51 -0.70
N CYS A 130 11.32 -7.19 0.59
CA CYS A 130 10.90 -8.14 1.63
C CYS A 130 9.47 -8.63 1.41
N GLY A 131 8.57 -7.77 0.93
CA GLY A 131 7.20 -8.12 0.59
C GLY A 131 7.10 -9.02 -0.64
N ILE A 132 7.93 -8.82 -1.67
CA ILE A 132 8.00 -9.73 -2.83
C ILE A 132 8.40 -11.13 -2.35
N LEU A 133 9.50 -11.22 -1.60
CA LEU A 133 10.00 -12.49 -1.08
C LEU A 133 8.97 -13.12 -0.15
N GLY A 134 8.38 -12.33 0.76
CA GLY A 134 7.35 -12.78 1.69
C GLY A 134 6.10 -13.30 0.98
N THR A 135 5.64 -12.64 -0.08
CA THR A 135 4.50 -13.11 -0.86
C THR A 135 4.82 -14.37 -1.64
N PHE A 136 5.97 -14.44 -2.30
CA PHE A 136 6.36 -15.64 -3.04
C PHE A 136 6.50 -16.86 -2.11
N LEU A 137 7.21 -16.70 -0.99
CA LEU A 137 7.37 -17.77 0.00
C LEU A 137 6.02 -18.12 0.65
N GLY A 138 5.22 -17.13 1.00
CA GLY A 138 3.89 -17.33 1.59
C GLY A 138 2.97 -18.13 0.66
N VAL A 139 2.91 -17.77 -0.62
CA VAL A 139 2.16 -18.53 -1.63
C VAL A 139 2.74 -19.94 -1.81
N SER A 140 4.06 -20.08 -1.83
CA SER A 140 4.72 -21.38 -2.05
C SER A 140 4.49 -22.38 -0.91
N PHE A 141 4.49 -21.92 0.35
CA PHE A 141 4.37 -22.79 1.53
C PHE A 141 2.95 -22.89 2.09
N LEU A 142 2.15 -21.83 1.99
CA LEU A 142 0.81 -21.74 2.58
C LEU A 142 -0.31 -21.68 1.52
N GLY A 143 0.05 -21.61 0.24
CA GLY A 143 -0.89 -21.66 -0.89
C GLY A 143 -1.84 -20.46 -0.96
N ILE A 144 -3.01 -20.71 -1.52
CA ILE A 144 -4.07 -19.71 -1.74
C ILE A 144 -4.60 -19.08 -0.44
N GLY A 145 -4.54 -19.83 0.67
CA GLY A 145 -5.00 -19.35 1.97
C GLY A 145 -4.22 -18.13 2.46
N PHE A 146 -2.89 -18.14 2.29
CA PHE A 146 -2.05 -16.97 2.57
C PHE A 146 -2.43 -15.78 1.70
N LEU A 147 -2.64 -16.03 0.41
CA LEU A 147 -2.92 -14.99 -0.56
C LEU A 147 -4.24 -14.25 -0.25
N TYR A 148 -5.24 -14.94 0.29
CA TYR A 148 -6.48 -14.29 0.76
C TYR A 148 -6.36 -13.68 2.16
N ALA A 149 -5.62 -14.27 3.08
CA ALA A 149 -5.52 -13.72 4.44
C ALA A 149 -4.60 -12.49 4.52
N ALA A 150 -3.48 -12.51 3.80
CA ALA A 150 -2.37 -11.60 4.03
C ALA A 150 -2.69 -10.13 3.69
N PRO A 151 -3.39 -9.77 2.60
CA PRO A 151 -3.71 -8.37 2.30
C PRO A 151 -4.52 -7.70 3.42
N GLY A 152 -5.56 -8.37 3.93
CA GLY A 152 -6.38 -7.86 5.03
C GLY A 152 -5.61 -7.73 6.34
N LEU A 153 -4.82 -8.75 6.70
CA LEU A 153 -4.00 -8.72 7.92
C LEU A 153 -2.94 -7.62 7.86
N ALA A 154 -2.27 -7.47 6.71
CA ALA A 154 -1.24 -6.45 6.52
C ALA A 154 -1.84 -5.04 6.50
N ALA A 155 -3.02 -4.85 5.89
CA ALA A 155 -3.76 -3.58 5.97
C ALA A 155 -4.13 -3.23 7.43
N GLY A 156 -4.63 -4.20 8.19
CA GLY A 156 -4.92 -4.04 9.61
C GLY A 156 -3.68 -3.66 10.43
N LEU A 157 -2.55 -4.32 10.19
CA LEU A 157 -1.27 -4.00 10.82
C LEU A 157 -0.82 -2.57 10.51
N LEU A 158 -0.93 -2.14 9.24
CA LEU A 158 -0.60 -0.78 8.84
C LEU A 158 -1.43 0.27 9.56
N LEU A 159 -2.73 0.03 9.76
CA LEU A 159 -3.58 0.94 10.54
C LEU A 159 -3.10 1.08 11.99
N VAL A 160 -2.69 -0.03 12.62
CA VAL A 160 -2.14 -0.02 13.99
C VAL A 160 -0.84 0.78 14.03
N ILE A 161 0.07 0.55 13.08
CA ILE A 161 1.35 1.27 13.02
C ILE A 161 1.12 2.76 12.76
N LYS A 162 0.21 3.11 11.83
CA LYS A 162 -0.14 4.51 11.54
C LYS A 162 -0.76 5.22 12.75
N LYS A 163 -1.65 4.54 13.49
CA LYS A 163 -2.23 5.10 14.72
C LYS A 163 -1.14 5.40 15.76
N ARG A 164 -0.17 4.49 15.93
CA ARG A 164 0.97 4.70 16.83
C ARG A 164 1.86 5.86 16.37
N LEU A 165 2.15 5.94 15.06
CA LEU A 165 2.92 7.06 14.49
C LEU A 165 2.25 8.40 14.79
N ARG A 166 0.93 8.52 14.57
CA ARG A 166 0.20 9.76 14.86
C ARG A 166 0.24 10.14 16.34
N SER A 167 0.09 9.17 17.24
CA SER A 167 0.13 9.43 18.69
C SER A 167 1.52 9.89 19.19
N GLU A 168 2.59 9.48 18.51
CA GLU A 168 3.95 9.97 18.83
C GLU A 168 4.14 11.40 18.32
N GLU A 169 3.65 11.72 17.11
CA GLU A 169 3.68 13.07 16.54
C GLU A 169 2.92 14.07 17.42
N GLU A 170 1.71 13.72 17.85
CA GLU A 170 0.89 14.53 18.77
C GLU A 170 1.64 14.80 20.10
N ARG A 171 2.31 13.78 20.64
CA ARG A 171 3.09 13.89 21.90
C ARG A 171 4.33 14.78 21.74
N GLU A 172 5.03 14.69 20.62
CA GLU A 172 6.19 15.54 20.33
C GLU A 172 5.79 17.01 20.14
N GLU A 173 4.67 17.28 19.48
CA GLU A 173 4.12 18.63 19.30
C GLU A 173 3.73 19.25 20.65
N ASP A 174 3.03 18.51 21.50
CA ASP A 174 2.66 18.96 22.86
C ASP A 174 3.90 19.30 23.69
N PHE A 175 4.94 18.45 23.64
CA PHE A 175 6.17 18.67 24.40
C PHE A 175 6.93 19.90 23.90
N ARG A 176 7.01 20.13 22.59
CA ARG A 176 7.62 21.35 22.02
C ARG A 176 6.84 22.60 22.40
N GLY A 177 5.51 22.54 22.31
CA GLY A 177 4.65 23.65 22.73
C GLY A 177 4.77 23.98 24.22
N LEU A 178 5.11 23.00 25.07
CA LEU A 178 5.46 23.25 26.48
C LEU A 178 6.81 23.96 26.60
N LEU A 179 7.86 23.47 25.93
CA LEU A 179 9.19 24.09 25.96
C LEU A 179 9.17 25.56 25.50
N ASP A 180 8.45 25.87 24.42
CA ASP A 180 8.33 27.24 23.91
C ASP A 180 7.65 28.18 24.93
N ARG A 181 6.65 27.69 25.68
CA ARG A 181 6.01 28.45 26.77
C ARG A 181 6.93 28.69 27.97
N PHE A 182 7.86 27.77 28.24
CA PHE A 182 8.86 27.97 29.30
C PHE A 182 10.00 28.89 28.85
N SER A 183 10.41 28.82 27.59
CA SER A 183 11.46 29.69 27.02
C SER A 183 11.02 31.14 26.85
N THR A 184 9.72 31.42 26.72
CA THR A 184 9.19 32.79 26.59
C THR A 184 8.93 33.48 27.94
N LYS A 185 9.15 32.79 29.06
CA LYS A 185 8.97 33.32 30.42
C LYS A 185 10.29 33.67 31.14
N ILE A 186 11.42 33.61 30.44
CA ILE A 186 12.75 34.07 30.88
C ILE A 186 13.11 35.30 30.06
#